data_AF-A0A1T5FGR5-F1
#
_entry.id   AF-A0A1T5FGR5-F1
#
_cell.length_a   1.000
_cell.length_b   1.000
_cell.length_c   1.000
_cell.angle_alpha   90.00
_cell.angle_beta   90.00
_cell.angle_gamma   90.00
#
_symmetry.space_group_name_H-M   'P 1'
#
loop_
_entity.id
_entity.type
_entity.pdbx_description
1 polymer ?
#
loop_
_entity_poly.entity_id
_entity_poly.type
_entity_poly.pdbx_seq_one_letter_code
_entity_poly.pdbx_strand_id
1 'polypeptide(L)'
;MKIYFNIFIAFFLLTGCKKTEVDVTPVAQDVLLESSFEDTRDQQQYKTVIVGDQEWMIENLRYRNKLGSIDGCWSYGESSVDTTQVVINKEEFREGVLKKFPTITKFNDKYMWPWMLVNDSFISSRGDYYTRSWLAFKTNLYNPYYGSVEAYSPFITALDSIASSLKEAALIKTLNASVKTESLSKYGYLYEHRALEKAIPAGWRLPSDEDFIQLEKHLSISDNDLYKMEEWRASMSHFRDLLVKNNNFGGTIIFGINNQTRPFRNEGFRSYYWTSTAVDPENIESDVMIRAFQVNEQKIYRGTNTIIKVANSVICVRNKN
;
A
#
# COMPACT_ATOMS: atom_id res chain seq x y z
N MET A 1 -71.15 35.77 -38.23
CA MET A 1 -71.84 35.69 -36.93
C MET A 1 -70.90 34.97 -35.97
N LYS A 2 -70.21 35.71 -35.09
CA LYS A 2 -69.11 35.18 -34.25
C LYS A 2 -69.69 34.65 -32.93
N ILE A 3 -69.31 33.42 -32.59
CA ILE A 3 -69.68 32.68 -31.39
C ILE A 3 -68.77 33.14 -30.24
N TYR A 4 -69.36 33.59 -29.12
CA TYR A 4 -68.64 33.93 -27.89
C TYR A 4 -68.51 32.70 -27.00
N PHE A 5 -67.28 32.39 -26.61
CA PHE A 5 -66.94 31.35 -25.63
C PHE A 5 -66.73 32.03 -24.27
N ASN A 6 -67.47 31.60 -23.25
CA ASN A 6 -67.38 32.12 -21.89
C ASN A 6 -66.07 31.67 -21.22
N ILE A 7 -65.29 32.60 -20.67
CA ILE A 7 -64.16 32.31 -19.78
C ILE A 7 -64.53 32.75 -18.36
N PHE A 8 -64.57 31.79 -17.44
CA PHE A 8 -64.72 31.98 -16.01
C PHE A 8 -63.39 32.51 -15.44
N ILE A 9 -63.37 33.70 -14.84
CA ILE A 9 -62.21 34.24 -14.12
C ILE A 9 -62.40 33.97 -12.63
N ALA A 10 -61.59 33.08 -12.06
CA ALA A 10 -61.51 32.86 -10.63
C ALA A 10 -60.52 33.87 -10.01
N PHE A 11 -61.02 34.70 -9.09
CA PHE A 11 -60.24 35.62 -8.27
C PHE A 11 -59.58 34.84 -7.12
N PHE A 12 -58.26 34.62 -7.18
CA PHE A 12 -57.48 34.18 -6.04
C PHE A 12 -56.80 35.40 -5.41
N LEU A 13 -57.15 35.68 -4.15
CA LEU A 13 -56.50 36.67 -3.30
C LEU A 13 -55.05 36.25 -3.03
N LEU A 14 -54.09 37.07 -3.49
CA LEU A 14 -52.68 36.93 -3.16
C LEU A 14 -52.42 37.55 -1.78
N THR A 15 -52.19 36.73 -0.77
CA THR A 15 -51.55 37.16 0.48
C THR A 15 -50.03 37.15 0.27
N GLY A 16 -49.42 38.34 0.26
CA GLY A 16 -47.99 38.52 0.09
C GLY A 16 -47.22 38.14 1.36
N CYS A 17 -46.54 37.00 1.33
CA CYS A 17 -45.40 36.76 2.22
C CYS A 17 -44.20 37.55 1.68
N LYS A 18 -43.70 38.52 2.46
CA LYS A 18 -42.34 39.04 2.26
C LYS A 18 -41.37 37.87 2.41
N LYS A 19 -40.89 37.33 1.30
CA LYS A 19 -39.64 36.56 1.29
C LYS A 19 -38.55 37.56 1.64
N THR A 20 -38.00 37.46 2.84
CA THR A 20 -36.61 37.86 3.06
C THR A 20 -35.78 37.01 2.11
N GLU A 21 -35.30 37.62 1.04
CA GLU A 21 -34.19 37.09 0.27
C GLU A 21 -33.03 36.98 1.25
N VAL A 22 -32.79 35.74 1.70
CA VAL A 22 -31.51 35.39 2.29
C VAL A 22 -30.53 35.56 1.14
N ASP A 23 -29.68 36.56 1.27
CA ASP A 23 -28.57 36.80 0.36
C ASP A 23 -27.65 35.58 0.44
N VAL A 24 -27.87 34.62 -0.46
CA VAL A 24 -26.98 33.47 -0.61
C VAL A 24 -25.76 34.00 -1.34
N THR A 25 -24.84 34.62 -0.60
CA THR A 25 -23.48 34.81 -1.09
C THR A 25 -22.99 33.44 -1.59
N PRO A 26 -22.51 33.32 -2.83
CA PRO A 26 -21.93 32.08 -3.29
C PRO A 26 -20.73 31.82 -2.37
N VAL A 27 -20.80 30.74 -1.58
CA VAL A 27 -19.64 30.21 -0.88
C VAL A 27 -18.58 30.05 -1.94
N ALA A 28 -17.44 30.73 -1.76
CA ALA A 28 -16.34 30.72 -2.71
C ALA A 28 -16.08 29.26 -3.10
N GLN A 29 -16.20 29.00 -4.40
CA GLN A 29 -15.91 27.72 -5.00
C GLN A 29 -14.38 27.55 -4.90
N ASP A 30 -13.90 27.10 -3.75
CA ASP A 30 -12.50 26.79 -3.51
C ASP A 30 -12.06 25.85 -4.65
N VAL A 31 -11.10 26.33 -5.44
CA VAL A 31 -10.81 25.82 -6.78
C VAL A 31 -10.21 24.42 -6.68
N LEU A 32 -11.08 23.41 -6.79
CA LEU A 32 -10.69 22.03 -7.02
C LEU A 32 -10.16 21.91 -8.45
N LEU A 33 -8.85 22.07 -8.62
CA LEU A 33 -8.20 21.79 -9.89
C LEU A 33 -7.84 20.30 -9.94
N GLU A 34 -8.51 19.55 -10.79
CA GLU A 34 -8.17 18.14 -11.05
C GLU A 34 -6.91 18.05 -11.91
N SER A 35 -6.00 17.15 -11.55
CA SER A 35 -4.78 16.80 -12.26
C SER A 35 -4.50 15.30 -12.12
N SER A 36 -3.35 14.85 -12.62
CA SER A 36 -2.89 13.48 -12.49
C SER A 36 -1.40 13.41 -12.17
N PHE A 37 -1.01 12.39 -11.42
CA PHE A 37 0.36 12.05 -11.10
C PHE A 37 0.65 10.61 -11.54
N GLU A 38 1.75 10.42 -12.29
CA GLU A 38 2.30 9.11 -12.59
C GLU A 38 3.41 8.77 -11.60
N ASP A 39 3.29 7.64 -10.91
CA ASP A 39 4.37 7.09 -10.10
C ASP A 39 5.38 6.38 -10.99
N THR A 40 6.59 6.91 -11.11
CA THR A 40 7.64 6.36 -11.97
C THR A 40 8.13 4.98 -11.51
N ARG A 41 7.82 4.56 -10.28
CA ARG A 41 8.29 3.28 -9.72
C ARG A 41 7.50 2.08 -10.28
N ASP A 42 6.23 2.28 -10.61
CA ASP A 42 5.32 1.22 -11.09
C ASP A 42 4.40 1.65 -12.25
N GLN A 43 4.54 2.88 -12.74
CA GLN A 43 3.74 3.50 -13.82
C GLN A 43 2.25 3.65 -13.46
N GLN A 44 1.92 3.60 -12.16
CA GLN A 44 0.56 3.79 -11.70
C GLN A 44 0.16 5.27 -11.78
N GLN A 45 -0.97 5.53 -12.41
CA GLN A 45 -1.60 6.84 -12.45
C GLN A 45 -2.49 7.05 -11.21
N TYR A 46 -2.44 8.25 -10.65
CA TYR A 46 -3.28 8.72 -9.55
C TYR A 46 -3.91 10.06 -9.92
N LYS A 47 -5.20 10.21 -9.68
CA LYS A 47 -5.86 11.51 -9.74
C LYS A 47 -5.42 12.37 -8.56
N THR A 48 -5.19 13.65 -8.83
CA THR A 48 -4.84 14.63 -7.80
C THR A 48 -5.79 15.82 -7.86
N VAL A 49 -5.94 16.50 -6.72
CA VAL A 49 -6.69 17.75 -6.61
C VAL A 49 -5.88 18.78 -5.83
N ILE A 50 -6.00 20.04 -6.21
CA ILE A 50 -5.44 21.15 -5.44
C ILE A 50 -6.50 21.68 -4.47
N VAL A 51 -6.13 21.83 -3.20
CA VAL A 51 -6.94 22.43 -2.13
C VAL A 51 -6.04 23.41 -1.38
N GLY A 52 -6.35 24.70 -1.45
CA GLY A 52 -5.47 25.76 -0.96
C GLY A 52 -4.06 25.65 -1.57
N ASP A 53 -3.05 25.59 -0.72
CA ASP A 53 -1.64 25.47 -1.12
C ASP A 53 -1.14 24.02 -1.20
N GLN A 54 -2.05 23.04 -1.18
CA GLN A 54 -1.71 21.62 -1.14
C GLN A 54 -2.26 20.88 -2.35
N GLU A 55 -1.48 19.94 -2.86
CA GLU A 55 -1.92 18.97 -3.84
C GLU A 55 -2.08 17.61 -3.17
N TRP A 56 -3.25 16.99 -3.36
CA TRP A 56 -3.67 15.75 -2.72
C TRP A 56 -3.89 14.66 -3.75
N MET A 57 -3.37 13.46 -3.48
CA MET A 57 -3.87 12.25 -4.14
C MET A 57 -5.27 11.93 -3.61
N ILE A 58 -6.23 11.71 -4.50
CA ILE A 58 -7.63 11.39 -4.14
C ILE A 58 -7.98 9.91 -4.34
N GLU A 59 -6.97 9.07 -4.44
CA GLU A 59 -7.10 7.62 -4.58
C GLU A 59 -6.16 6.93 -3.60
N ASN A 60 -6.57 5.78 -3.07
CA ASN A 60 -5.68 4.99 -2.24
C ASN A 60 -4.44 4.55 -3.03
N LEU A 61 -3.29 4.56 -2.36
CA LEU A 61 -2.01 4.16 -2.93
C LEU A 61 -2.07 2.70 -3.40
N ARG A 62 -1.57 2.47 -4.61
CA ARG A 62 -1.53 1.18 -5.32
C ARG A 62 -0.10 0.70 -5.57
N TYR A 63 0.87 1.26 -4.87
CA TYR A 63 2.28 0.87 -4.98
C TYR A 63 2.59 -0.38 -4.14
N ARG A 64 2.99 -1.49 -4.77
CA ARG A 64 3.35 -2.72 -4.04
C ARG A 64 4.80 -2.65 -3.58
N ASN A 65 5.04 -2.69 -2.26
CA ASN A 65 6.40 -2.91 -1.74
C ASN A 65 6.93 -4.25 -2.25
N LYS A 66 8.24 -4.33 -2.52
CA LYS A 66 8.89 -5.49 -3.16
C LYS A 66 8.53 -6.83 -2.50
N LEU A 67 8.56 -6.90 -1.16
CA LEU A 67 8.22 -8.12 -0.42
C LEU A 67 6.76 -8.15 0.06
N GLY A 68 5.87 -7.35 -0.51
CA GLY A 68 4.41 -7.40 -0.28
C GLY A 68 4.05 -7.50 1.20
N SER A 69 3.28 -8.52 1.56
CA SER A 69 2.79 -8.78 2.92
C SER A 69 3.91 -8.98 3.94
N ILE A 70 5.08 -9.48 3.55
CA ILE A 70 6.25 -9.61 4.45
C ILE A 70 6.78 -8.23 4.83
N ASP A 71 6.75 -7.27 3.92
CA ASP A 71 7.08 -5.87 4.17
C ASP A 71 5.93 -5.07 4.78
N GLY A 72 4.78 -5.70 5.07
CA GLY A 72 3.61 -5.06 5.66
C GLY A 72 2.72 -4.36 4.63
N CYS A 73 2.81 -4.72 3.35
CA CYS A 73 1.98 -4.20 2.26
C CYS A 73 1.01 -5.27 1.78
N TRP A 74 -0.28 -5.08 2.05
CA TRP A 74 -1.31 -6.11 1.90
C TRP A 74 -2.34 -5.71 0.84
N SER A 75 -2.73 -6.65 -0.04
CA SER A 75 -3.98 -6.51 -0.78
C SER A 75 -5.13 -7.08 0.03
N TYR A 76 -6.32 -6.49 -0.12
CA TYR A 76 -7.50 -6.97 0.61
C TYR A 76 -7.84 -8.42 0.18
N GLY A 77 -7.93 -9.32 1.16
CA GLY A 77 -8.18 -10.76 0.93
C GLY A 77 -6.92 -11.56 0.55
N GLU A 78 -5.73 -10.96 0.62
CA GLU A 78 -4.46 -11.66 0.42
C GLU A 78 -4.24 -12.75 1.46
N SER A 79 -3.78 -13.91 1.01
CA SER A 79 -3.40 -15.02 1.90
C SER A 79 -1.95 -14.88 2.32
N SER A 80 -1.64 -15.26 3.56
CA SER A 80 -0.25 -15.32 4.02
C SER A 80 0.55 -16.32 3.20
N VAL A 81 1.76 -15.95 2.80
CA VAL A 81 2.69 -16.84 2.09
C VAL A 81 3.58 -17.57 3.10
N ASP A 82 3.58 -18.90 3.04
CA ASP A 82 4.58 -19.70 3.77
C ASP A 82 5.94 -19.62 3.06
N THR A 83 6.79 -18.73 3.57
CA THR A 83 8.14 -18.49 3.06
C THR A 83 9.06 -19.72 3.12
N THR A 84 8.74 -20.72 3.94
CA THR A 84 9.54 -21.94 4.07
C THR A 84 9.36 -22.90 2.90
N GLN A 85 8.24 -22.77 2.17
CA GLN A 85 7.92 -23.59 0.99
C GLN A 85 8.44 -22.98 -0.32
N VAL A 86 9.07 -21.81 -0.29
CA VAL A 86 9.61 -21.17 -1.50
C VAL A 86 10.91 -21.85 -1.91
N VAL A 87 10.86 -22.57 -3.04
CA VAL A 87 12.00 -23.31 -3.61
C VAL A 87 12.70 -22.49 -4.69
N ILE A 88 14.03 -22.55 -4.71
CA ILE A 88 14.87 -21.92 -5.75
C ILE A 88 14.88 -22.80 -7.01
N ASN A 89 14.78 -22.18 -8.18
CA ASN A 89 14.97 -22.87 -9.45
C ASN A 89 16.44 -23.31 -9.61
N LYS A 90 16.66 -24.63 -9.77
CA LYS A 90 18.00 -25.22 -9.89
C LYS A 90 18.74 -24.79 -11.15
N GLU A 91 18.03 -24.62 -12.25
CA GLU A 91 18.63 -24.21 -13.53
C GLU A 91 19.07 -22.74 -13.46
N GLU A 92 18.24 -21.86 -12.90
CA GLU A 92 18.62 -20.45 -12.68
C GLU A 92 19.80 -20.33 -11.73
N PHE A 93 19.87 -21.17 -10.69
CA PHE A 93 21.02 -21.24 -9.80
C PHE A 93 22.29 -21.66 -10.55
N ARG A 94 22.21 -22.75 -11.32
CA ARG A 94 23.31 -23.23 -12.17
C ARG A 94 23.81 -22.14 -13.13
N GLU A 95 22.90 -21.46 -13.83
CA GLU A 95 23.22 -20.36 -14.74
C GLU A 95 23.90 -19.20 -14.00
N GLY A 96 23.41 -18.83 -12.82
CA GLY A 96 24.03 -17.83 -11.95
C GLY A 96 25.46 -18.19 -11.57
N VAL A 97 25.72 -19.46 -11.22
CA VAL A 97 27.06 -19.97 -10.92
C VAL A 97 27.96 -19.91 -12.14
N LEU A 98 27.50 -20.39 -13.30
CA LEU A 98 28.25 -20.37 -14.55
C LEU A 98 28.59 -18.95 -15.02
N LYS A 99 27.66 -18.01 -14.85
CA LYS A 99 27.90 -16.58 -15.14
C LYS A 99 28.98 -15.99 -14.25
N LYS A 100 29.01 -16.35 -12.96
CA LYS A 100 29.98 -15.85 -12.00
C LYS A 100 31.35 -16.54 -12.12
N PHE A 101 31.35 -17.82 -12.50
CA PHE A 101 32.54 -18.68 -12.56
C PHE A 101 32.60 -19.47 -13.87
N PRO A 102 32.82 -18.83 -15.03
CA PRO A 102 32.73 -19.50 -16.34
C PRO A 102 33.74 -20.64 -16.54
N THR A 103 34.86 -20.61 -15.82
CA THR A 103 35.95 -21.61 -15.92
C THR A 103 35.65 -22.93 -15.19
N ILE A 104 34.57 -22.98 -14.39
CA ILE A 104 34.15 -24.15 -13.59
C ILE A 104 33.54 -25.28 -14.45
N THR A 105 33.35 -25.03 -15.74
CA THR A 105 32.72 -25.91 -16.73
C THR A 105 33.51 -27.18 -17.03
N LYS A 106 34.80 -27.22 -16.68
CA LYS A 106 35.66 -28.39 -16.85
C LYS A 106 36.02 -28.99 -15.49
N PHE A 107 36.05 -30.31 -15.44
CA PHE A 107 36.49 -31.03 -14.26
C PHE A 107 37.91 -30.60 -13.87
N ASN A 108 38.11 -30.34 -12.58
CA ASN A 108 39.38 -29.90 -12.01
C ASN A 108 39.51 -30.53 -10.63
N ASP A 109 40.54 -31.34 -10.38
CA ASP A 109 40.75 -32.05 -9.11
C ASP A 109 40.82 -31.11 -7.90
N LYS A 110 41.35 -29.89 -8.10
CA LYS A 110 41.40 -28.84 -7.07
C LYS A 110 40.03 -28.21 -6.82
N TYR A 111 39.12 -28.24 -7.80
CA TYR A 111 37.80 -27.62 -7.74
C TYR A 111 36.69 -28.62 -8.13
N MET A 112 36.83 -29.86 -7.66
CA MET A 112 35.88 -30.94 -7.95
C MET A 112 34.47 -30.57 -7.47
N TRP A 113 34.35 -30.02 -6.27
CA TRP A 113 33.06 -29.67 -5.68
C TRP A 113 32.38 -28.46 -6.38
N PRO A 114 33.08 -27.38 -6.80
CA PRO A 114 32.54 -26.36 -7.68
C PRO A 114 31.99 -26.92 -9.00
N TRP A 115 32.75 -27.80 -9.66
CA TRP A 115 32.33 -28.44 -10.92
C TRP A 115 31.05 -29.27 -10.74
N MET A 116 30.89 -29.95 -9.60
CA MET A 116 29.67 -30.72 -9.29
C MET A 116 28.42 -29.83 -9.21
N LEU A 117 28.54 -28.57 -8.80
CA LEU A 117 27.41 -27.64 -8.70
C LEU A 117 26.86 -27.19 -10.06
N VAL A 118 27.60 -27.42 -11.15
CA VAL A 118 27.18 -27.06 -12.51
C VAL A 118 27.03 -28.26 -13.44
N ASN A 119 27.28 -29.48 -12.94
CA ASN A 119 27.18 -30.70 -13.72
C ASN A 119 25.75 -31.26 -13.71
N ASP A 120 25.17 -31.44 -14.90
CA ASP A 120 23.76 -31.82 -15.07
C ASP A 120 23.42 -33.18 -14.44
N SER A 121 24.35 -34.15 -14.49
CA SER A 121 24.18 -35.46 -13.86
C SER A 121 24.19 -35.37 -12.33
N PHE A 122 24.88 -34.38 -11.77
CA PHE A 122 24.93 -34.17 -10.32
C PHE A 122 23.70 -33.40 -9.81
N ILE A 123 23.24 -32.40 -10.55
CA ILE A 123 22.05 -31.60 -10.21
C ILE A 123 20.76 -32.43 -10.29
N SER A 124 20.65 -33.30 -11.29
CA SER A 124 19.47 -34.17 -11.47
C SER A 124 19.36 -35.30 -10.44
N SER A 125 20.48 -35.71 -9.83
CA SER A 125 20.54 -36.84 -8.87
C SER A 125 20.44 -36.43 -7.40
N ARG A 126 20.51 -35.14 -7.07
CA ARG A 126 20.45 -34.61 -5.69
C ARG A 126 19.34 -33.55 -5.65
N GLY A 127 18.43 -33.65 -4.69
CA GLY A 127 17.23 -32.79 -4.54
C GLY A 127 17.48 -31.28 -4.33
N ASP A 128 16.62 -30.60 -3.57
CA ASP A 128 16.57 -29.13 -3.46
C ASP A 128 17.64 -28.50 -2.53
N TYR A 129 18.86 -29.03 -2.53
CA TYR A 129 19.86 -28.72 -1.49
C TYR A 129 20.96 -27.75 -1.94
N TYR A 130 20.73 -26.44 -1.77
CA TYR A 130 21.76 -25.39 -1.74
C TYR A 130 21.58 -24.48 -0.52
N THR A 131 21.38 -25.06 0.66
CA THR A 131 21.33 -24.29 1.90
C THR A 131 22.74 -23.95 2.35
N ARG A 132 22.90 -22.82 3.06
CA ARG A 132 24.16 -22.44 3.72
C ARG A 132 24.72 -23.55 4.59
N SER A 133 23.84 -24.27 5.30
CA SER A 133 24.21 -25.43 6.13
C SER A 133 24.76 -26.59 5.31
N TRP A 134 24.18 -26.85 4.13
CA TRP A 134 24.67 -27.88 3.22
C TRP A 134 26.03 -27.50 2.63
N LEU A 135 26.18 -26.25 2.19
CA LEU A 135 27.45 -25.71 1.67
C LEU A 135 28.54 -25.79 2.74
N ALA A 136 28.29 -25.28 3.94
CA ALA A 136 29.23 -25.32 5.06
C ALA A 136 29.56 -26.75 5.50
N PHE A 137 28.57 -27.64 5.56
CA PHE A 137 28.78 -29.06 5.85
C PHE A 137 29.71 -29.71 4.82
N LYS A 138 29.47 -29.45 3.53
CA LYS A 138 30.29 -30.00 2.44
C LYS A 138 31.70 -29.42 2.44
N THR A 139 31.86 -28.11 2.66
CA THR A 139 33.18 -27.49 2.79
C THR A 139 33.95 -28.15 3.94
N ASN A 140 33.35 -28.35 5.10
CA ASN A 140 33.99 -29.01 6.24
C ASN A 140 34.30 -30.50 6.00
N LEU A 141 33.43 -31.22 5.28
CA LEU A 141 33.62 -32.63 4.97
C LEU A 141 34.82 -32.86 4.03
N TYR A 142 35.04 -31.97 3.06
CA TYR A 142 36.10 -32.09 2.04
C TYR A 142 37.36 -31.27 2.33
N ASN A 143 37.32 -30.37 3.33
CA ASN A 143 38.46 -29.61 3.86
C ASN A 143 39.73 -30.46 4.12
N PRO A 144 39.64 -31.70 4.68
CA PRO A 144 40.84 -32.52 4.94
C PRO A 144 41.59 -32.97 3.68
N TYR A 145 40.95 -32.98 2.51
CA TYR A 145 41.49 -33.55 1.29
C TYR A 145 41.91 -32.50 0.24
N TYR A 146 41.38 -31.27 0.31
CA TYR A 146 41.47 -30.30 -0.81
C TYR A 146 41.73 -28.82 -0.41
N GLY A 147 42.04 -28.53 0.86
CA GLY A 147 42.47 -27.20 1.35
C GLY A 147 41.52 -26.52 2.35
N SER A 148 42.00 -25.49 3.06
CA SER A 148 41.28 -24.80 4.15
C SER A 148 40.01 -24.06 3.68
N VAL A 149 39.02 -23.93 4.58
CA VAL A 149 37.77 -23.18 4.36
C VAL A 149 38.01 -21.75 3.84
N GLU A 150 39.12 -21.13 4.23
CA GLU A 150 39.52 -19.78 3.84
C GLU A 150 39.76 -19.67 2.32
N ALA A 151 40.36 -20.69 1.69
CA ALA A 151 40.62 -20.69 0.25
C ALA A 151 39.34 -20.69 -0.60
N TYR A 152 38.24 -21.18 -0.03
CA TYR A 152 36.94 -21.30 -0.71
C TYR A 152 35.92 -20.26 -0.26
N SER A 153 36.23 -19.46 0.76
CA SER A 153 35.32 -18.47 1.31
C SER A 153 34.72 -17.54 0.25
N PRO A 154 35.51 -16.95 -0.70
CA PRO A 154 34.95 -16.09 -1.74
C PRO A 154 33.95 -16.80 -2.66
N PHE A 155 34.19 -18.08 -2.95
CA PHE A 155 33.30 -18.89 -3.77
C PHE A 155 32.01 -19.24 -3.01
N ILE A 156 32.11 -19.65 -1.75
CA ILE A 156 30.94 -19.90 -0.87
C ILE A 156 30.07 -18.64 -0.73
N THR A 157 30.68 -17.48 -0.48
CA THR A 157 29.97 -16.20 -0.40
C THR A 157 29.23 -15.88 -1.70
N ALA A 158 29.84 -16.16 -2.86
CA ALA A 158 29.19 -15.96 -4.14
C ALA A 158 27.99 -16.90 -4.34
N LEU A 159 28.10 -18.18 -3.96
CA LEU A 159 27.00 -19.14 -4.01
C LEU A 159 25.83 -18.72 -3.11
N ASP A 160 26.13 -18.32 -1.86
CA ASP A 160 25.14 -17.81 -0.91
C ASP A 160 24.43 -16.57 -1.47
N SER A 161 25.17 -15.66 -2.13
CA SER A 161 24.60 -14.48 -2.78
C SER A 161 23.67 -14.84 -3.94
N ILE A 162 24.06 -15.78 -4.80
CA ILE A 162 23.23 -16.26 -5.91
C ILE A 162 21.95 -16.90 -5.36
N ALA A 163 22.08 -17.83 -4.41
CA ALA A 163 20.93 -18.51 -3.80
C ALA A 163 19.98 -17.51 -3.12
N SER A 164 20.51 -16.54 -2.37
CA SER A 164 19.71 -15.51 -1.71
C SER A 164 18.94 -14.65 -2.72
N SER A 165 19.59 -14.25 -3.81
CA SER A 165 18.94 -13.45 -4.86
C SER A 165 17.81 -14.20 -5.56
N LEU A 166 18.00 -15.50 -5.84
CA LEU A 166 16.97 -16.33 -6.46
C LEU A 166 15.83 -16.64 -5.49
N LYS A 167 16.14 -16.85 -4.20
CA LYS A 167 15.12 -17.01 -3.17
C LYS A 167 14.27 -15.76 -3.04
N GLU A 168 14.89 -14.58 -3.05
CA GLU A 168 14.17 -13.31 -3.04
C GLU A 168 13.28 -13.17 -4.28
N ALA A 169 13.79 -13.45 -5.48
CA ALA A 169 13.02 -13.40 -6.72
C ALA A 169 11.82 -14.38 -6.71
N ALA A 170 12.04 -15.63 -6.28
CA ALA A 170 11.00 -16.63 -6.13
C ALA A 170 9.94 -16.21 -5.10
N LEU A 171 10.38 -15.61 -3.99
CA LEU A 171 9.49 -15.10 -2.95
C LEU A 171 8.61 -13.96 -3.47
N ILE A 172 9.19 -12.99 -4.18
CA ILE A 172 8.46 -11.88 -4.81
C ILE A 172 7.41 -12.42 -5.79
N LYS A 173 7.77 -13.41 -6.61
CA LYS A 173 6.83 -14.06 -7.53
C LYS A 173 5.66 -14.69 -6.79
N THR A 174 5.93 -15.45 -5.73
CA THR A 174 4.88 -16.09 -4.92
C THR A 174 3.98 -15.06 -4.25
N LEU A 175 4.54 -13.99 -3.69
CA LEU A 175 3.79 -12.89 -3.09
C LEU A 175 2.94 -12.15 -4.11
N ASN A 176 3.44 -11.90 -5.31
CA ASN A 176 2.64 -11.25 -6.34
C ASN A 176 1.47 -12.14 -6.80
N ALA A 177 1.65 -13.46 -6.81
CA ALA A 177 0.59 -14.41 -7.12
C ALA A 177 -0.49 -14.51 -6.02
N SER A 178 -0.20 -14.12 -4.76
CA SER A 178 -1.20 -14.09 -3.69
C SER A 178 -2.14 -12.88 -3.73
N VAL A 179 -1.83 -11.88 -4.57
CA VAL A 179 -2.62 -10.65 -4.69
C VAL A 179 -4.01 -10.92 -5.28
N LYS A 180 -5.03 -10.30 -4.68
CA LYS A 180 -6.39 -10.28 -5.22
C LYS A 180 -6.57 -9.08 -6.16
N THR A 181 -6.45 -9.30 -7.46
CA THR A 181 -6.48 -8.23 -8.48
C THR A 181 -7.81 -7.46 -8.52
N GLU A 182 -8.93 -8.14 -8.30
CA GLU A 182 -10.26 -7.52 -8.19
C GLU A 182 -10.37 -6.56 -6.99
N SER A 183 -9.74 -6.93 -5.87
CA SER A 183 -9.66 -6.09 -4.69
C SER A 183 -8.74 -4.89 -4.93
N LEU A 184 -7.61 -5.11 -5.61
CA LEU A 184 -6.59 -4.09 -5.80
C LEU A 184 -7.11 -2.86 -6.56
N SER A 185 -7.88 -3.07 -7.64
CA SER A 185 -8.43 -1.97 -8.42
C SER A 185 -9.41 -1.12 -7.62
N LYS A 186 -10.16 -1.75 -6.70
CA LYS A 186 -11.19 -1.12 -5.88
C LYS A 186 -10.68 -0.58 -4.55
N TYR A 187 -9.64 -1.16 -3.98
CA TYR A 187 -9.28 -0.90 -2.59
C TYR A 187 -7.85 -0.43 -2.43
N GLY A 188 -7.01 -0.55 -3.47
CA GLY A 188 -5.58 -0.32 -3.34
C GLY A 188 -4.89 -1.30 -2.39
N TYR A 189 -3.71 -0.92 -1.89
CA TYR A 189 -3.02 -1.66 -0.85
C TYR A 189 -3.28 -1.06 0.53
N LEU A 190 -3.12 -1.89 1.55
CA LEU A 190 -3.08 -1.51 2.95
C LEU A 190 -1.63 -1.62 3.43
N TYR A 191 -1.19 -0.64 4.21
CA TYR A 191 0.20 -0.55 4.64
C TYR A 191 0.26 -0.58 6.16
N GLU A 192 1.08 -1.47 6.73
CA GLU A 192 1.56 -1.30 8.10
C GLU A 192 2.46 -0.07 8.18
N HIS A 193 2.61 0.54 9.35
CA HIS A 193 3.42 1.74 9.50
C HIS A 193 4.88 1.54 9.02
N ARG A 194 5.47 0.37 9.31
CA ARG A 194 6.83 0.01 8.86
C ARG A 194 6.98 -0.10 7.32
N ALA A 195 5.87 -0.17 6.60
CA ALA A 195 5.85 -0.26 5.14
C ALA A 195 5.86 1.12 4.46
N LEU A 196 5.54 2.20 5.21
CA LEU A 196 5.26 3.52 4.67
C LEU A 196 6.48 4.19 4.04
N GLU A 197 7.65 4.05 4.63
CA GLU A 197 8.91 4.64 4.13
C GLU A 197 9.21 4.22 2.69
N LYS A 198 8.97 2.94 2.37
CA LYS A 198 9.14 2.39 1.02
C LYS A 198 7.98 2.74 0.08
N ALA A 199 6.79 2.95 0.65
CA ALA A 199 5.56 3.08 -0.12
C ALA A 199 5.38 4.49 -0.72
N ILE A 200 5.78 5.54 -0.02
CA ILE A 200 5.51 6.93 -0.44
C ILE A 200 6.42 7.35 -1.62
N PRO A 201 5.87 7.89 -2.72
CA PRO A 201 6.68 8.33 -3.86
C PRO A 201 7.50 9.58 -3.55
N ALA A 202 8.64 9.75 -4.25
CA ALA A 202 9.49 10.92 -4.09
C ALA A 202 8.72 12.23 -4.39
N GLY A 203 8.95 13.26 -3.56
CA GLY A 203 8.25 14.55 -3.67
C GLY A 203 6.83 14.54 -3.08
N TRP A 204 6.36 13.41 -2.56
CA TRP A 204 5.13 13.29 -1.80
C TRP A 204 5.44 12.91 -0.35
N ARG A 205 4.47 13.16 0.53
CA ARG A 205 4.54 12.76 1.95
C ARG A 205 3.20 12.24 2.41
N LEU A 206 3.22 11.56 3.55
CA LEU A 206 2.01 11.27 4.30
C LEU A 206 1.40 12.59 4.81
N PRO A 207 0.08 12.76 4.79
CA PRO A 207 -0.57 13.89 5.42
C PRO A 207 -0.36 13.84 6.94
N SER A 208 -0.16 14.98 7.55
CA SER A 208 -0.27 15.18 8.99
C SER A 208 -1.73 15.33 9.38
N ASP A 209 -2.00 15.29 10.69
CA ASP A 209 -3.30 15.64 11.25
C ASP A 209 -3.74 17.06 10.86
N GLU A 210 -2.80 18.01 10.80
CA GLU A 210 -3.06 19.39 10.42
C GLU A 210 -3.42 19.53 8.94
N ASP A 211 -2.77 18.78 8.05
CA ASP A 211 -3.13 18.77 6.62
C ASP A 211 -4.59 18.34 6.44
N PHE A 212 -5.00 17.29 7.16
CA PHE A 212 -6.40 16.86 7.15
C PHE A 212 -7.34 17.91 7.76
N ILE A 213 -6.95 18.62 8.82
CA ILE A 213 -7.77 19.69 9.40
C ILE A 213 -7.95 20.84 8.40
N GLN A 214 -6.88 21.27 7.73
CA GLN A 214 -6.95 22.32 6.71
C GLN A 214 -7.82 21.90 5.53
N LEU A 215 -7.63 20.68 5.06
CA LEU A 215 -8.47 20.07 4.04
C LEU A 215 -9.94 20.09 4.48
N GLU A 216 -10.27 19.52 5.64
CA GLU A 216 -11.62 19.48 6.22
C GLU A 216 -12.27 20.87 6.34
N LYS A 217 -11.49 21.89 6.68
CA LYS A 217 -11.94 23.29 6.78
C LYS A 217 -12.37 23.85 5.42
N HIS A 218 -11.58 23.66 4.36
CA HIS A 218 -11.96 24.05 2.98
C HIS A 218 -13.21 23.32 2.49
N LEU A 219 -13.53 22.19 3.11
CA LEU A 219 -14.67 21.35 2.77
C LEU A 219 -15.87 21.65 3.65
N SER A 220 -15.86 22.80 4.34
CA SER A 220 -16.98 23.30 5.16
C SER A 220 -17.34 22.42 6.36
N ILE A 221 -16.38 21.66 6.92
CA ILE A 221 -16.55 21.13 8.29
C ILE A 221 -16.53 22.31 9.26
N SER A 222 -17.49 22.35 10.20
CA SER A 222 -17.60 23.45 11.15
C SER A 222 -16.39 23.50 12.10
N ASP A 223 -15.96 24.70 12.49
CA ASP A 223 -14.84 24.86 13.44
C ASP A 223 -15.06 24.10 14.76
N ASN A 224 -16.33 23.97 15.19
CA ASN A 224 -16.72 23.22 16.38
C ASN A 224 -16.48 21.70 16.23
N ASP A 225 -16.46 21.19 15.01
CA ASP A 225 -16.25 19.77 14.72
C ASP A 225 -14.80 19.45 14.34
N LEU A 226 -14.02 20.39 13.79
CA LEU A 226 -12.67 20.13 13.27
C LEU A 226 -11.75 19.39 14.26
N TYR A 227 -11.81 19.75 15.54
CA TYR A 227 -10.88 19.26 16.55
C TYR A 227 -11.46 18.16 17.46
N LYS A 228 -12.71 17.73 17.27
CA LYS A 228 -13.27 16.64 18.07
C LYS A 228 -12.50 15.34 17.82
N MET A 229 -12.13 14.69 18.91
CA MET A 229 -11.35 13.44 18.93
C MET A 229 -12.26 12.26 19.25
N GLU A 230 -11.94 11.10 18.68
CA GLU A 230 -12.62 9.83 18.97
C GLU A 230 -14.11 9.82 18.61
N GLU A 231 -14.52 10.66 17.66
CA GLU A 231 -15.92 10.85 17.29
C GLU A 231 -16.14 10.85 15.76
N TRP A 232 -17.28 10.30 15.34
CA TRP A 232 -17.77 10.43 13.97
C TRP A 232 -18.49 11.76 13.80
N ARG A 233 -17.98 12.60 12.90
CA ARG A 233 -18.45 13.96 12.64
C ARG A 233 -19.14 14.02 11.30
N ALA A 234 -20.14 14.90 11.17
CA ALA A 234 -20.79 15.13 9.89
C ALA A 234 -19.77 15.64 8.87
N SER A 235 -19.69 14.99 7.71
CA SER A 235 -18.94 15.48 6.55
C SER A 235 -19.90 16.22 5.65
N MET A 236 -19.56 17.45 5.23
CA MET A 236 -20.19 18.04 4.07
C MET A 236 -19.76 17.25 2.82
N SER A 237 -20.70 17.05 1.88
CA SER A 237 -20.68 16.02 0.83
C SER A 237 -19.49 16.06 -0.15
N HIS A 238 -18.85 17.21 -0.37
CA HIS A 238 -17.97 17.43 -1.51
C HIS A 238 -16.66 16.63 -1.51
N PHE A 239 -15.96 16.49 -0.37
CA PHE A 239 -14.67 15.77 -0.37
C PHE A 239 -14.78 14.28 -0.26
N ARG A 240 -15.80 13.83 0.47
CA ARG A 240 -16.28 12.47 0.29
C ARG A 240 -16.47 12.29 -1.21
N ASP A 241 -17.33 13.04 -1.88
CA ASP A 241 -17.57 12.82 -3.31
C ASP A 241 -16.30 12.87 -4.18
N LEU A 242 -15.26 13.62 -3.81
CA LEU A 242 -13.94 13.57 -4.48
C LEU A 242 -13.19 12.24 -4.24
N LEU A 243 -13.07 11.79 -2.98
CA LEU A 243 -12.47 10.50 -2.63
C LEU A 243 -13.35 9.30 -3.04
N VAL A 244 -14.67 9.51 -3.13
CA VAL A 244 -15.73 8.49 -3.16
C VAL A 244 -16.36 8.31 -4.54
N LYS A 245 -16.40 9.34 -5.40
CA LYS A 245 -16.82 9.16 -6.81
C LYS A 245 -15.98 8.11 -7.53
N ASN A 246 -14.74 7.89 -7.09
CA ASN A 246 -13.86 6.89 -7.68
C ASN A 246 -14.06 5.47 -7.11
N ASN A 247 -15.04 5.22 -6.22
CA ASN A 247 -15.35 3.90 -5.63
C ASN A 247 -14.17 3.20 -4.93
N ASN A 248 -13.10 3.93 -4.60
CA ASN A 248 -11.83 3.35 -4.19
C ASN A 248 -11.67 3.28 -2.66
N PHE A 249 -12.46 2.45 -1.97
CA PHE A 249 -12.45 2.37 -0.51
C PHE A 249 -11.86 1.08 0.06
N GLY A 250 -10.54 1.05 0.27
CA GLY A 250 -9.93 -0.04 1.04
C GLY A 250 -10.21 0.12 2.52
N GLY A 251 -10.96 -0.82 3.10
CA GLY A 251 -11.24 -0.81 4.53
C GLY A 251 -10.11 -1.30 5.42
N THR A 252 -10.07 -0.78 6.66
CA THR A 252 -9.09 -1.22 7.69
C THR A 252 -9.70 -2.09 8.78
N ILE A 253 -8.90 -3.02 9.29
CA ILE A 253 -8.28 -3.16 10.62
C ILE A 253 -7.60 -4.54 10.57
N ILE A 254 -6.29 -4.64 10.80
CA ILE A 254 -5.64 -5.93 11.07
C ILE A 254 -5.39 -6.03 12.59
N PHE A 255 -6.02 -7.01 13.24
CA PHE A 255 -5.58 -7.71 14.46
C PHE A 255 -6.55 -8.91 14.65
N GLY A 256 -6.13 -10.13 14.97
CA GLY A 256 -4.79 -10.60 15.28
C GLY A 256 -4.48 -11.93 14.61
N ILE A 257 -3.18 -12.22 14.60
CA ILE A 257 -2.63 -13.56 14.43
C ILE A 257 -3.10 -14.37 15.65
N ASN A 258 -4.32 -14.87 15.58
CA ASN A 258 -4.76 -16.10 16.23
C ASN A 258 -5.68 -16.79 15.21
N ASN A 259 -5.04 -17.62 14.39
CA ASN A 259 -5.60 -18.73 13.62
C ASN A 259 -7.08 -18.63 13.16
N GLN A 260 -7.26 -18.39 11.86
CA GLN A 260 -8.37 -18.86 11.02
C GLN A 260 -9.65 -18.02 10.85
N THR A 261 -9.82 -16.82 11.42
CA THR A 261 -11.08 -16.06 11.18
C THR A 261 -10.87 -14.56 10.90
N ARG A 262 -10.67 -14.24 9.60
CA ARG A 262 -10.83 -12.92 8.94
C ARG A 262 -9.79 -11.83 9.30
N PRO A 263 -8.63 -11.78 8.61
CA PRO A 263 -7.61 -10.74 8.81
C PRO A 263 -8.02 -9.35 8.30
N PHE A 264 -9.07 -9.26 7.49
CA PHE A 264 -9.57 -8.00 6.95
C PHE A 264 -10.97 -7.70 7.48
N ARG A 265 -11.18 -6.46 7.95
CA ARG A 265 -12.45 -5.97 8.50
C ARG A 265 -12.91 -4.72 7.74
N ASN A 266 -14.20 -4.40 7.89
CA ASN A 266 -14.83 -3.18 7.39
C ASN A 266 -14.73 -2.95 5.87
N GLU A 267 -14.52 -4.01 5.09
CA GLU A 267 -14.53 -3.95 3.63
C GLU A 267 -15.79 -3.29 3.10
N GLY A 268 -15.63 -2.32 2.20
CA GLY A 268 -16.74 -1.58 1.62
C GLY A 268 -17.58 -0.79 2.63
N PHE A 269 -17.18 -0.74 3.92
CA PHE A 269 -17.93 -0.08 4.98
C PHE A 269 -17.20 1.14 5.54
N ARG A 270 -15.92 0.99 5.88
CA ARG A 270 -15.08 2.10 6.37
C ARG A 270 -13.71 2.02 5.75
N SER A 271 -13.10 3.16 5.48
CA SER A 271 -11.69 3.29 5.10
C SER A 271 -10.96 4.07 6.18
N TYR A 272 -9.70 3.74 6.42
CA TYR A 272 -8.89 4.40 7.44
C TYR A 272 -7.56 4.75 6.81
N TYR A 273 -7.05 5.93 7.13
CA TYR A 273 -5.89 6.54 6.51
C TYR A 273 -4.89 6.90 7.59
N TRP A 274 -3.64 6.56 7.33
CA TRP A 274 -2.53 7.00 8.16
C TRP A 274 -2.33 8.50 8.09
N THR A 275 -1.84 9.07 9.19
CA THR A 275 -1.20 10.39 9.19
C THR A 275 0.22 10.29 9.71
N SER A 276 1.05 11.30 9.45
CA SER A 276 2.42 11.40 9.98
C SER A 276 2.48 11.94 11.41
N THR A 277 1.35 12.27 12.03
CA THR A 277 1.31 12.90 13.34
C THR A 277 1.23 11.84 14.44
N ALA A 278 2.33 11.66 15.19
CA ALA A 278 2.34 10.89 16.42
C ALA A 278 1.58 11.63 17.53
N VAL A 279 0.90 10.89 18.41
CA VAL A 279 0.23 11.45 19.59
C VAL A 279 1.26 11.94 20.60
N ASP A 280 2.34 11.17 20.78
CA ASP A 280 3.51 11.52 21.57
C ASP A 280 4.76 11.37 20.69
N PRO A 281 5.28 12.47 20.11
CA PRO A 281 6.45 12.43 19.23
C PRO A 281 7.74 11.96 19.92
N GLU A 282 7.82 12.01 21.25
CA GLU A 282 9.01 11.55 21.99
C GLU A 282 9.01 10.02 22.19
N ASN A 283 7.85 9.37 22.02
CA ASN A 283 7.68 7.94 22.16
C ASN A 283 7.50 7.27 20.78
N ILE A 284 8.49 6.48 20.37
CA ILE A 284 8.48 5.77 19.07
C ILE A 284 7.38 4.70 18.94
N GLU A 285 6.83 4.22 20.06
CA GLU A 285 5.71 3.29 20.09
C GLU A 285 4.35 3.99 20.28
N SER A 286 4.34 5.33 20.26
CA SER A 286 3.12 6.11 20.43
C SER A 286 2.09 5.79 19.36
N ASP A 287 0.82 5.93 19.73
CA ASP A 287 -0.26 5.92 18.76
C ASP A 287 -0.07 7.06 17.75
N VAL A 288 -0.65 6.88 16.56
CA VAL A 288 -0.66 7.92 15.53
C VAL A 288 -2.07 8.39 15.29
N MET A 289 -2.19 9.66 14.92
CA MET A 289 -3.44 10.23 14.46
C MET A 289 -3.86 9.55 13.16
N ILE A 290 -5.16 9.31 13.00
CA ILE A 290 -5.74 8.74 11.79
C ILE A 290 -6.96 9.53 11.33
N ARG A 291 -7.36 9.29 10.09
CA ARG A 291 -8.70 9.61 9.59
C ARG A 291 -9.42 8.35 9.18
N ALA A 292 -10.71 8.30 9.44
CA ALA A 292 -11.55 7.24 8.89
C ALA A 292 -12.82 7.82 8.24
N PHE A 293 -13.28 7.17 7.18
CA PHE A 293 -14.47 7.56 6.43
C PHE A 293 -15.44 6.40 6.38
N GLN A 294 -16.72 6.67 6.69
CA GLN A 294 -17.78 5.66 6.63
C GLN A 294 -18.59 5.82 5.35
N VAL A 295 -18.65 4.75 4.55
CA VAL A 295 -19.25 4.74 3.20
C VAL A 295 -20.75 5.08 3.24
N ASN A 296 -21.46 4.61 4.27
CA ASN A 296 -22.93 4.72 4.31
C ASN A 296 -23.45 5.99 4.98
N GLU A 297 -22.64 6.68 5.80
CA GLU A 297 -23.17 7.74 6.69
C GLU A 297 -22.64 9.16 6.42
N GLN A 298 -21.82 9.39 5.38
CA GLN A 298 -21.22 10.73 5.13
C GLN A 298 -20.57 11.29 6.41
N LYS A 299 -19.82 10.46 7.13
CA LYS A 299 -19.12 10.85 8.35
C LYS A 299 -17.63 10.65 8.20
N ILE A 300 -16.89 11.56 8.80
CA ILE A 300 -15.44 11.49 8.97
C ILE A 300 -15.13 11.31 10.46
N TYR A 301 -14.16 10.48 10.75
CA TYR A 301 -13.66 10.24 12.11
C TYR A 301 -12.22 10.70 12.20
N ARG A 302 -11.91 11.38 13.30
CA ARG A 302 -10.56 11.76 13.72
C ARG A 302 -10.31 11.07 15.05
N GLY A 303 -9.23 10.31 15.12
CA GLY A 303 -8.86 9.58 16.34
C GLY A 303 -7.47 9.00 16.23
N THR A 304 -7.15 8.04 17.08
CA THR A 304 -5.82 7.43 17.13
C THR A 304 -5.84 5.96 16.76
N ASN A 305 -4.68 5.42 16.40
CA ASN A 305 -4.50 3.99 16.19
C ASN A 305 -3.09 3.58 16.62
N THR A 306 -2.99 2.44 17.28
CA THR A 306 -1.69 1.86 17.63
C THR A 306 -0.98 1.40 16.38
N ILE A 307 0.32 1.69 16.28
CA ILE A 307 1.14 1.42 15.10
C ILE A 307 1.26 -0.08 14.78
N ILE A 308 1.19 -0.93 15.80
CA ILE A 308 1.51 -2.35 15.70
C ILE A 308 0.32 -3.13 15.12
N LYS A 309 0.59 -4.12 14.26
CA LYS A 309 -0.30 -5.09 13.62
C LYS A 309 -1.53 -4.58 12.86
N VAL A 310 -1.73 -3.26 12.70
CA VAL A 310 -2.75 -2.69 11.80
C VAL A 310 -2.15 -2.29 10.46
N ALA A 311 -2.94 -2.37 9.38
CA ALA A 311 -2.54 -1.86 8.07
C ALA A 311 -3.65 -0.98 7.50
N ASN A 312 -3.38 0.31 7.31
CA ASN A 312 -4.36 1.29 6.84
C ASN A 312 -4.08 1.71 5.39
N SER A 313 -5.07 2.34 4.78
CA SER A 313 -4.92 2.99 3.47
C SER A 313 -3.97 4.19 3.57
N VAL A 314 -3.42 4.60 2.43
CA VAL A 314 -2.50 5.73 2.31
C VAL A 314 -2.99 6.61 1.15
N ILE A 315 -3.19 7.88 1.45
CA ILE A 315 -3.21 8.95 0.46
C ILE A 315 -2.01 9.84 0.73
N CYS A 316 -1.46 10.46 -0.32
CA CYS A 316 -0.31 11.33 -0.18
C CYS A 316 -0.69 12.79 -0.45
N VAL A 317 0.06 13.70 0.17
CA VAL A 317 -0.05 15.15 -0.02
C VAL A 317 1.33 15.72 -0.32
N ARG A 318 1.37 16.85 -1.01
CA ARG A 318 2.54 17.71 -1.10
C ARG A 318 2.14 19.18 -1.08
N ASN A 319 3.05 20.04 -0.66
CA ASN A 319 2.83 21.48 -0.79
C ASN A 319 3.08 21.87 -2.25
N LYS A 320 2.31 22.84 -2.73
CA LYS A 320 2.57 23.46 -4.02
C LYS A 320 3.90 24.23 -3.94
N ASN A 321 4.78 23.98 -4.91
CA ASN A 321 6.02 24.74 -5.06
C ASN A 321 5.74 26.13 -5.62
#